data_AF-I0IR16-F1
#
_entry.id   AF-I0IR16-F1
#
_cell.length_a   1.000
_cell.length_b   1.000
_cell.length_c   1.000
_cell.angle_alpha   90.00
_cell.angle_beta   90.00
_cell.angle_gamma   90.00
#
_symmetry.space_group_name_H-M   'P 1'
#
loop_
_entity.id
_entity.type
_entity.pdbx_description
1 polymer ?
#
loop_
_entity_poly.entity_id
_entity_poly.type
_entity_poly.pdbx_seq_one_letter_code
_entity_poly.pdbx_strand_id
1 'polypeptide(L)'
;MTTTNQSAPHDFTHILQTTMQGWKVVASHIPLIRKDLPGAPGEWCFNPREEDSAGIRTLVSHWDRMEEDLLPLLSSANPLLGGEMRELLRIVRAKLLFNERNHHFVGYALASDPTGQGSRSRFIESMERTIAHIDKRLSETFSSAPPNDKRLQP
;
A
#
# COMPACT_ATOMS: atom_id res chain seq x y z
N MET A 1 -28.01 -6.21 -23.01
CA MET A 1 -26.95 -5.23 -23.31
C MET A 1 -25.98 -5.24 -22.15
N THR A 2 -24.87 -5.96 -22.27
CA THR A 2 -23.80 -6.03 -21.25
C THR A 2 -22.75 -4.99 -21.63
N THR A 3 -22.79 -3.84 -20.96
CA THR A 3 -21.73 -2.84 -21.02
C THR A 3 -20.48 -3.41 -20.39
N THR A 4 -19.46 -3.57 -21.22
CA THR A 4 -18.11 -4.03 -20.86
C THR A 4 -17.48 -3.02 -19.91
N ASN A 5 -17.18 -3.46 -18.67
CA ASN A 5 -16.43 -2.73 -17.64
C ASN A 5 -14.97 -2.48 -18.08
N GLN A 6 -14.76 -1.60 -19.06
CA GLN A 6 -13.41 -1.19 -19.48
C GLN A 6 -12.83 -0.05 -18.60
N SER A 7 -13.60 0.52 -17.67
CA SER A 7 -13.16 1.65 -16.82
C SER A 7 -12.44 1.23 -15.53
N ALA A 8 -12.74 0.05 -14.99
CA ALA A 8 -12.23 -0.38 -13.68
C ALA A 8 -10.69 -0.40 -13.56
N PRO A 9 -9.90 -0.90 -14.53
CA PRO A 9 -8.44 -1.03 -14.35
C PRO A 9 -7.73 0.33 -14.22
N HIS A 10 -8.19 1.34 -14.97
CA HIS A 10 -7.59 2.68 -14.96
C HIS A 10 -7.86 3.41 -13.64
N ASP A 11 -9.04 3.21 -13.04
CA ASP A 11 -9.38 3.79 -11.74
C ASP A 11 -8.51 3.19 -10.61
N PHE A 12 -8.18 1.89 -10.65
CA PHE A 12 -7.36 1.26 -9.61
C PHE A 12 -5.89 1.64 -9.65
N THR A 13 -5.28 1.66 -10.83
CA THR A 13 -3.90 2.14 -10.96
C THR A 13 -3.78 3.58 -10.48
N HIS A 14 -4.78 4.43 -10.75
CA HIS A 14 -4.83 5.79 -10.24
C HIS A 14 -4.95 5.86 -8.70
N ILE A 15 -5.80 5.05 -8.07
CA ILE A 15 -5.94 4.98 -6.61
C ILE A 15 -4.63 4.50 -5.95
N LEU A 16 -3.99 3.47 -6.50
CA LEU A 16 -2.72 2.93 -5.99
C LEU A 16 -1.60 3.98 -6.09
N GLN A 17 -1.51 4.69 -7.21
CA GLN A 17 -0.53 5.77 -7.40
C GLN A 17 -0.79 6.94 -6.46
N THR A 18 -2.05 7.36 -6.29
CA THR A 18 -2.44 8.43 -5.35
C THR A 18 -2.08 8.07 -3.92
N THR A 19 -2.33 6.82 -3.51
CA THR A 19 -1.97 6.29 -2.19
C THR A 19 -0.45 6.31 -1.99
N MET A 20 0.32 5.82 -2.96
CA MET A 20 1.78 5.84 -2.93
C MET A 20 2.34 7.27 -2.81
N GLN A 21 1.80 8.21 -3.58
CA GLN A 21 2.23 9.60 -3.52
C GLN A 21 1.93 10.22 -2.16
N GLY A 22 0.78 9.91 -1.57
CA GLY A 22 0.46 10.32 -0.19
C GLY A 22 1.48 9.81 0.82
N TRP A 23 1.87 8.53 0.74
CA TRP A 23 2.87 7.95 1.64
C TRP A 23 4.22 8.65 1.54
N LYS A 24 4.67 8.97 0.32
CA LYS A 24 5.92 9.71 0.10
C LYS A 24 5.86 11.08 0.75
N VAL A 25 4.79 11.83 0.53
CA VAL A 25 4.60 13.15 1.15
C VAL A 25 4.66 13.05 2.66
N VAL A 26 3.93 12.12 3.27
CA VAL A 26 3.93 11.96 4.73
C VAL A 26 5.33 11.57 5.24
N ALA A 27 5.98 10.57 4.65
CA ALA A 27 7.29 10.09 5.09
C ALA A 27 8.42 11.14 4.94
N SER A 28 8.34 12.00 3.92
CA SER A 28 9.32 13.06 3.69
C SER A 28 9.23 14.20 4.69
N HIS A 29 8.03 14.51 5.21
CA HIS A 29 7.80 15.65 6.09
C HIS A 29 7.80 15.30 7.58
N ILE A 30 7.59 14.02 7.95
CA ILE A 30 7.66 13.63 9.36
C ILE A 30 9.12 13.67 9.86
N PRO A 31 9.37 14.33 11.01
CA PRO A 31 10.67 14.30 11.66
C PRO A 31 11.14 12.88 11.97
N LEU A 32 12.40 12.61 11.62
CA LEU A 32 13.11 11.40 12.03
C LEU A 32 13.66 11.59 13.44
N ILE A 33 13.33 10.66 14.33
CA ILE A 33 13.84 10.65 15.70
C ILE A 33 14.53 9.31 15.94
N ARG A 34 15.72 9.35 16.52
CA ARG A 34 16.38 8.15 17.02
C ARG A 34 15.74 7.73 18.34
N LYS A 35 15.34 6.46 18.44
CA LYS A 35 14.75 5.91 19.66
C LYS A 35 15.45 4.60 19.99
N ASP A 36 16.20 4.60 21.09
CA ASP A 36 16.81 3.37 21.58
C ASP A 36 15.74 2.55 22.31
N LEU A 37 15.25 1.49 21.68
CA LEU A 37 14.26 0.58 22.26
C LEU A 37 14.97 -0.54 23.05
N PRO A 38 14.39 -1.03 24.16
CA PRO A 38 14.89 -2.22 24.84
C PRO A 38 14.91 -3.42 23.89
N GLY A 39 16.09 -3.99 23.64
CA GLY A 39 16.29 -5.09 22.69
C GLY A 39 16.55 -4.65 21.24
N ALA A 40 16.47 -3.36 20.94
CA ALA A 40 16.79 -2.80 19.63
C ALA A 40 17.41 -1.39 19.73
N PRO A 41 18.64 -1.28 20.28
CA PRO A 41 19.35 -0.01 20.38
C PRO A 41 19.73 0.52 19.00
N GLY A 42 19.60 1.83 18.78
CA GLY A 42 19.93 2.49 17.53
C GLY A 42 18.83 2.48 16.46
N GLU A 43 17.61 2.06 16.79
CA GLU A 43 16.49 2.16 15.86
C GLU A 43 16.10 3.62 15.58
N TRP A 44 15.65 3.85 14.36
CA TRP A 44 15.14 5.14 13.91
C TRP A 44 13.65 5.02 13.68
N CYS A 45 12.92 6.03 14.13
CA CYS A 45 11.50 6.07 13.93
C CYS A 45 11.04 7.45 13.47
N PHE A 46 10.02 7.50 12.63
CA PHE A 46 9.32 8.74 12.36
C PHE A 46 8.52 9.11 13.61
N ASN A 47 8.66 10.31 14.16
CA ASN A 47 7.79 10.78 15.24
C ASN A 47 6.85 11.87 14.69
N PRO A 48 5.66 11.50 14.20
CA PRO A 48 4.68 12.48 13.74
C PRO A 48 4.33 13.43 14.88
N ARG A 49 4.38 14.73 14.59
CA ARG A 49 3.75 15.72 15.47
C ARG A 49 2.23 15.57 15.38
N GLU A 50 1.49 16.22 16.26
CA GLU A 50 0.04 16.13 16.28
C GLU A 50 -0.57 16.61 14.94
N GLU A 51 0.02 17.63 14.34
CA GLU A 51 -0.30 18.12 13.00
C GLU A 51 -0.01 17.10 11.89
N ASP A 52 1.02 16.26 12.05
CA ASP A 52 1.42 15.24 11.06
C ASP A 52 0.54 13.97 11.18
N SER A 53 -0.10 13.76 12.34
CA SER A 53 -1.02 12.64 12.58
C SER A 53 -2.27 12.71 11.71
N ALA A 54 -2.67 13.90 11.27
CA ALA A 54 -3.71 14.06 10.26
C ALA A 54 -3.33 13.43 8.91
N GLY A 55 -2.05 13.52 8.53
CA GLY A 55 -1.52 12.87 7.33
C GLY A 55 -1.66 11.34 7.39
N ILE A 56 -1.30 10.74 8.53
CA ILE A 56 -1.43 9.29 8.73
C ILE A 56 -2.89 8.84 8.62
N ARG A 57 -3.81 9.57 9.27
CA ARG A 57 -5.25 9.27 9.19
C ARG A 57 -5.79 9.37 7.76
N THR A 58 -5.33 10.36 6.99
CA THR A 58 -5.66 10.47 5.57
C THR A 58 -5.15 9.28 4.77
N LEU A 59 -3.93 8.78 5.05
CA LEU A 59 -3.41 7.58 4.40
C LEU A 59 -4.19 6.31 4.76
N VAL A 60 -4.57 6.16 6.02
CA VAL A 60 -5.44 5.07 6.47
C VAL A 60 -6.79 5.15 5.75
N SER A 61 -7.39 6.33 5.65
CA SER A 61 -8.66 6.52 4.94
C SER A 61 -8.56 6.20 3.44
N HIS A 62 -7.49 6.61 2.76
CA HIS A 62 -7.24 6.24 1.36
C HIS A 62 -7.07 4.72 1.21
N TRP A 63 -6.39 4.08 2.17
CA TRP A 63 -6.21 2.64 2.18
C TRP A 63 -7.52 1.88 2.37
N ASP A 64 -8.33 2.29 3.35
CA ASP A 64 -9.64 1.69 3.64
C ASP A 64 -10.57 1.83 2.43
N ARG A 65 -10.61 3.01 1.78
CA ARG A 65 -11.40 3.21 0.56
C ARG A 65 -10.95 2.30 -0.59
N MET A 66 -9.64 2.16 -0.78
CA MET A 66 -9.11 1.24 -1.79
C MET A 66 -9.51 -0.21 -1.49
N GLU A 67 -9.49 -0.64 -0.24
CA GLU A 67 -9.92 -1.98 0.16
C GLU A 67 -11.42 -2.21 -0.11
N GLU A 68 -12.26 -1.23 0.22
CA GLU A 68 -13.70 -1.24 -0.04
C GLU A 68 -14.03 -1.32 -1.54
N ASP A 69 -13.28 -0.60 -2.38
CA ASP A 69 -13.51 -0.58 -3.83
C ASP A 69 -12.94 -1.83 -4.54
N LEU A 70 -11.79 -2.35 -4.08
CA LEU A 70 -11.04 -3.41 -4.76
C LEU A 70 -11.54 -4.83 -4.43
N LEU A 71 -11.81 -5.10 -3.15
CA LEU A 71 -12.14 -6.46 -2.70
C LEU A 71 -13.40 -7.07 -3.34
N PRO A 72 -14.51 -6.32 -3.53
CA PRO A 72 -15.71 -6.85 -4.18
C PRO A 72 -15.46 -7.29 -5.64
N LEU A 73 -14.63 -6.53 -6.36
CA LEU A 73 -14.31 -6.81 -7.77
C LEU A 73 -13.40 -8.03 -7.91
N LEU A 74 -12.40 -8.18 -7.03
CA LEU A 74 -11.53 -9.35 -7.08
C LEU A 74 -12.24 -10.62 -6.65
N SER A 75 -13.09 -10.53 -5.64
CA SER A 75 -13.89 -11.67 -5.17
C SER A 75 -14.84 -12.20 -6.25
N SER A 76 -15.32 -11.34 -7.15
CA SER A 76 -16.18 -11.72 -8.27
C SER A 76 -15.42 -12.21 -9.51
N ALA A 77 -14.21 -11.69 -9.77
CA ALA A 77 -13.41 -12.09 -10.92
C ALA A 77 -12.60 -13.39 -10.69
N ASN A 78 -11.98 -13.55 -9.52
CA ASN A 78 -11.16 -14.72 -9.18
C ASN A 78 -11.10 -14.90 -7.64
N PRO A 79 -11.89 -15.84 -7.05
CA PRO A 79 -11.99 -16.00 -5.60
C PRO A 79 -10.67 -16.30 -4.88
N LEU A 80 -9.76 -17.06 -5.52
CA LEU A 80 -8.45 -17.39 -4.94
C LEU A 80 -7.57 -16.16 -4.84
N LEU A 81 -7.53 -15.37 -5.91
CA LEU A 81 -6.82 -14.09 -5.90
C LEU A 81 -7.47 -13.06 -4.98
N GLY A 82 -8.81 -13.03 -4.91
CA GLY A 82 -9.53 -12.19 -3.96
C GLY A 82 -9.13 -12.49 -2.51
N GLY A 83 -8.87 -13.75 -2.18
CA GLY A 83 -8.31 -14.17 -0.89
C GLY A 83 -6.86 -13.70 -0.67
N GLU A 84 -5.98 -13.92 -1.65
CA GLU A 84 -4.59 -13.46 -1.60
C GLU A 84 -4.48 -11.94 -1.45
N MET A 85 -5.24 -11.19 -2.25
CA MET A 85 -5.22 -9.74 -2.24
C MET A 85 -5.76 -9.18 -0.92
N ARG A 86 -6.81 -9.79 -0.37
CA ARG A 86 -7.30 -9.45 0.97
C ARG A 86 -6.21 -9.58 2.02
N GLU A 87 -5.41 -10.64 1.96
CA GLU A 87 -4.34 -10.84 2.92
C GLU A 87 -3.20 -9.82 2.75
N LEU A 88 -2.82 -9.52 1.51
CA LEU A 88 -1.86 -8.45 1.21
C LEU A 88 -2.35 -7.09 1.73
N LEU A 89 -3.63 -6.78 1.51
CA LEU A 89 -4.23 -5.54 1.98
C LEU A 89 -4.26 -5.45 3.50
N ARG A 90 -4.61 -6.56 4.17
CA ARG A 90 -4.61 -6.70 5.62
C ARG A 90 -3.23 -6.48 6.22
N ILE A 91 -2.16 -7.00 5.59
CA ILE A 91 -0.78 -6.82 6.06
C ILE A 91 -0.38 -5.33 6.04
N VAL A 92 -0.71 -4.60 4.97
CA VAL A 92 -0.39 -3.17 4.88
C VAL A 92 -1.21 -2.36 5.88
N ARG A 93 -2.51 -2.66 6.01
CA ARG A 93 -3.38 -2.04 7.01
C ARG A 93 -2.85 -2.26 8.43
N ALA A 94 -2.41 -3.48 8.76
CA ALA A 94 -1.82 -3.79 10.04
C ALA A 94 -0.54 -2.96 10.30
N LYS A 95 0.31 -2.76 9.29
CA LYS A 95 1.48 -1.87 9.40
C LYS A 95 1.06 -0.42 9.66
N LEU A 96 0.07 0.10 8.94
CA LEU A 96 -0.46 1.45 9.15
C LEU A 96 -1.01 1.65 10.56
N LEU A 97 -1.87 0.74 11.03
CA LEU A 97 -2.46 0.79 12.37
C LEU A 97 -1.42 0.61 13.47
N PHE A 98 -0.39 -0.22 13.25
CA PHE A 98 0.73 -0.34 14.16
C PHE A 98 1.48 1.00 14.28
N ASN A 99 1.73 1.68 13.16
CA ASN A 99 2.39 2.98 13.16
C ASN A 99 1.54 4.07 13.84
N GLU A 100 0.22 4.06 13.61
CA GLU A 100 -0.73 4.96 14.26
C GLU A 100 -0.71 4.77 15.78
N ARG A 101 -0.88 3.53 16.27
CA ARG A 101 -0.93 3.21 17.71
C ARG A 101 0.35 3.54 18.46
N ASN A 102 1.49 3.34 17.81
CA ASN A 102 2.77 3.58 18.44
C ASN A 102 3.20 5.04 18.36
N HIS A 103 2.49 5.89 17.60
CA HIS A 103 2.93 7.25 17.27
C HIS A 103 4.35 7.28 16.70
N HIS A 104 4.78 6.19 16.05
CA HIS A 104 6.01 6.17 15.30
C HIS A 104 6.06 5.04 14.27
N PHE A 105 6.67 5.32 13.12
CA PHE A 105 6.94 4.30 12.11
C PHE A 105 8.32 3.70 12.37
N VAL A 106 8.40 2.39 12.55
CA VAL A 106 9.68 1.72 12.80
C VAL A 106 10.44 1.55 11.49
N GLY A 107 11.60 2.21 11.37
CA GLY A 107 12.57 2.00 10.32
C GLY A 107 13.78 1.27 10.89
N TYR A 108 14.07 0.07 10.40
CA TYR A 108 15.30 -0.64 10.77
C TYR A 108 16.50 0.06 10.10
N ALA A 109 17.25 0.81 10.90
CA ALA A 109 18.48 1.44 10.46
C ALA A 109 19.68 0.54 10.75
N LEU A 110 20.66 0.56 9.84
CA LEU A 110 21.99 0.06 10.16
C LEU A 110 22.70 1.09 11.06
N ALA A 111 23.62 0.64 11.92
CA ALA A 111 24.43 1.53 12.78
C ALA A 111 25.17 2.63 11.99
N SER A 112 25.31 2.48 10.67
CA SER A 112 25.91 3.42 9.74
C SER A 112 24.96 4.53 9.20
N ASP A 113 23.71 4.63 9.67
CA ASP A 113 22.75 5.66 9.24
C ASP A 113 22.47 6.68 10.35
N PRO A 114 23.41 7.61 10.64
CA PRO A 114 23.29 8.57 11.74
C PRO A 114 22.22 9.64 11.51
N THR A 115 21.62 9.68 10.33
CA THR A 115 20.61 10.69 9.94
C THR A 115 19.21 10.08 9.79
N GLY A 116 19.09 8.74 9.79
CA GLY A 116 17.87 8.02 9.48
C GLY A 116 17.40 8.14 8.02
N GLN A 117 18.14 8.82 7.13
CA GLN A 117 17.71 9.03 5.75
C GLN A 117 17.72 7.74 4.94
N GLY A 118 18.70 6.86 5.15
CA GLY A 118 18.72 5.55 4.51
C GLY A 118 17.51 4.70 4.94
N SER A 119 17.15 4.79 6.22
CA SER A 119 16.00 4.12 6.82
C SER A 119 14.68 4.65 6.24
N ARG A 120 14.58 5.98 6.04
CA ARG A 120 13.45 6.60 5.35
C ARG A 120 13.32 6.10 3.91
N SER A 121 14.41 6.07 3.15
CA SER A 121 14.39 5.55 1.78
C SER A 121 13.94 4.09 1.74
N ARG A 122 14.44 3.24 2.63
CA ARG A 122 14.03 1.82 2.71
C ARG A 122 12.56 1.63 3.06
N PHE A 123 12.02 2.48 3.94
CA PHE A 123 10.59 2.47 4.24
C PHE A 123 9.77 2.79 2.98
N ILE A 124 10.11 3.87 2.26
CA ILE A 124 9.44 4.25 1.02
C ILE A 124 9.56 3.14 -0.02
N GLU A 125 10.75 2.59 -0.24
CA GLU A 125 10.98 1.47 -1.17
C GLU A 125 10.16 0.23 -0.82
N SER A 126 10.04 -0.11 0.47
CA SER A 126 9.23 -1.25 0.90
C SER A 126 7.76 -1.08 0.52
N MET A 127 7.28 0.15 0.53
CA MET A 127 5.91 0.48 0.15
C MET A 127 5.74 0.47 -1.35
N GLU A 128 6.70 1.04 -2.09
CA GLU A 128 6.73 0.99 -3.55
C GLU A 128 6.69 -0.45 -4.06
N ARG A 129 7.50 -1.34 -3.48
CA ARG A 129 7.47 -2.77 -3.81
C ARG A 129 6.11 -3.41 -3.54
N THR A 130 5.43 -3.00 -2.46
CA THR A 130 4.11 -3.55 -2.12
C THR A 130 3.05 -3.09 -3.11
N ILE A 131 3.00 -1.80 -3.46
CA ILE A 131 2.07 -1.27 -4.47
C ILE A 131 2.35 -1.85 -5.85
N ALA A 132 3.62 -1.95 -6.27
CA ALA A 132 3.99 -2.54 -7.55
C ALA A 132 3.58 -4.02 -7.63
N HIS A 133 3.67 -4.75 -6.51
CA HIS A 133 3.17 -6.11 -6.43
C HIS A 133 1.65 -6.18 -6.61
N ILE A 134 0.89 -5.31 -5.92
CA ILE A 134 -0.57 -5.23 -6.07
C ILE A 134 -0.93 -4.90 -7.52
N ASP A 135 -0.35 -3.85 -8.11
CA ASP A 135 -0.62 -3.42 -9.49
C ASP A 135 -0.33 -4.52 -10.52
N LYS A 136 0.78 -5.26 -10.34
CA LYS A 136 1.09 -6.44 -11.16
C LYS A 136 0.01 -7.50 -11.06
N ARG A 137 -0.43 -7.86 -9.85
CA ARG A 137 -1.48 -8.88 -9.64
C ARG A 137 -2.82 -8.43 -10.23
N LEU A 138 -3.18 -7.16 -10.11
CA LEU A 138 -4.38 -6.60 -10.74
C LEU A 138 -4.29 -6.69 -12.27
N SER A 139 -3.15 -6.28 -12.83
CA SER A 139 -2.91 -6.35 -14.28
C SER A 139 -3.04 -7.78 -14.80
N GLU A 140 -2.44 -8.77 -14.12
CA GLU A 140 -2.55 -10.19 -14.47
C GLU A 140 -4.02 -10.67 -14.50
N THR A 141 -4.87 -10.11 -13.64
CA THR A 141 -6.27 -10.51 -13.46
C THR A 141 -7.20 -9.92 -14.49
N PHE A 142 -7.02 -8.64 -14.80
CA PHE A 142 -7.88 -7.92 -15.73
C PHE A 142 -7.37 -7.97 -17.18
N SER A 143 -6.10 -8.34 -17.40
CA SER A 143 -5.53 -8.56 -18.75
C SER A 143 -5.74 -9.99 -19.26
N SER A 144 -6.12 -10.93 -18.39
CA SER A 144 -6.44 -12.33 -18.77
C SER A 144 -7.92 -12.54 -19.09
N ALA A 145 -8.57 -11.54 -19.69
CA ALA A 145 -9.82 -11.78 -20.42
C ALA A 145 -9.50 -12.71 -21.61
N PRO A 146 -10.17 -13.87 -21.75
CA PRO A 146 -9.88 -14.78 -22.84
C PRO A 146 -10.12 -14.06 -24.18
N PRO A 147 -9.28 -14.30 -25.21
CA PRO A 147 -9.59 -13.84 -26.55
C PRO A 147 -10.95 -14.40 -26.91
N ASN A 148 -11.86 -13.51 -27.29
CA ASN A 148 -13.22 -13.79 -27.71
C ASN A 148 -13.20 -14.98 -28.69
N ASP A 149 -13.52 -16.19 -28.21
CA ASP A 149 -13.45 -17.41 -29.00
C ASP A 149 -14.67 -17.37 -29.92
N LYS A 150 -14.52 -16.69 -31.06
CA LYS A 150 -15.44 -16.75 -32.20
C LYS A 150 -15.32 -18.13 -32.85
N ARG A 151 -15.65 -19.19 -32.12
CA ARG A 151 -15.79 -20.52 -32.69
C ARG A 151 -17.21 -21.01 -32.51
N LEU A 152 -17.83 -21.11 -33.69
CA LEU A 152 -18.87 -22.06 -34.07
C LEU A 152 -20.28 -21.70 -33.59
N GLN A 153 -20.96 -20.89 -34.39
CA GLN A 153 -22.38 -21.14 -34.64
C GLN A 153 -22.49 -21.98 -35.91
N PRO A 154 -23.39 -22.99 -35.94
CA PRO A 154 -23.57 -23.91 -37.05
C PRO A 154 -24.05 -23.23 -38.35
#